data_AF-A0A645J183-F1
#
_entry.id   AF-A0A645J183-F1
#
_cell.length_a   1.000
_cell.length_b   1.000
_cell.length_c   1.000
_cell.angle_alpha   90.00
_cell.angle_beta   90.00
_cell.angle_gamma   90.00
#
_symmetry.space_group_name_H-M   'P 1'
#
loop_
_entity.id
_entity.type
_entity.pdbx_description
1 polymer ?
#
loop_
_entity_poly.entity_id
_entity_poly.type
_entity_poly.pdbx_seq_one_letter_code
_entity_poly.pdbx_strand_id
1 'polypeptide(L)'
;MAILKDWNIPCEERALTVDELLAADKAGTLEEVFGVGTAAVISPIGELVYKGRRMEVGGDKTKTGPLSQKIYDELTGIQWGKRPDKFSWTVKV
;
A
#
# COMPACT_ATOMS: atom_id res chain seq x y z
N MET A 1 5.69 -7.52 -0.57
CA MET A 1 5.19 -8.69 0.19
C MET A 1 6.12 -9.13 1.33
N ALA A 2 7.45 -9.19 1.17
CA ALA A 2 8.35 -9.67 2.24
C ALA A 2 8.22 -8.93 3.58
N ILE A 3 8.17 -7.59 3.57
CA ILE A 3 7.99 -6.78 4.78
C ILE A 3 6.68 -7.12 5.52
N LEU A 4 5.57 -7.29 4.79
CA LEU A 4 4.28 -7.63 5.38
C LEU A 4 4.31 -9.00 6.07
N LYS A 5 5.01 -9.98 5.46
CA LYS A 5 5.23 -11.30 6.04
C LYS A 5 6.10 -11.23 7.30
N ASP A 6 7.17 -10.43 7.32
CA ASP A 6 8.01 -10.18 8.52
C ASP A 6 7.20 -9.56 9.67
N TRP A 7 6.23 -8.71 9.35
CA TRP A 7 5.33 -8.09 10.33
C TRP A 7 4.14 -8.96 10.72
N ASN A 8 4.05 -10.19 10.18
CA ASN A 8 2.95 -11.11 10.42
C ASN A 8 1.57 -10.52 10.08
N ILE A 9 1.53 -9.65 9.04
CA ILE A 9 0.30 -9.08 8.50
C ILE A 9 -0.24 -10.05 7.44
N PRO A 10 -1.52 -10.49 7.55
CA PRO A 10 -2.15 -11.33 6.54
C PRO A 10 -2.10 -10.65 5.16
N CYS A 11 -1.58 -11.37 4.16
CA CYS A 11 -1.46 -10.86 2.80
C CYS A 11 -1.86 -11.95 1.79
N GLU A 12 -2.59 -11.57 0.76
CA GLU A 12 -3.08 -12.47 -0.28
C GLU A 12 -2.65 -11.96 -1.67
N GLU A 13 -2.25 -12.88 -2.54
CA GLU A 13 -1.97 -12.60 -3.95
C GLU A 13 -3.04 -13.31 -4.77
N ARG A 14 -4.00 -12.53 -5.29
CA ARG A 14 -5.08 -13.05 -6.12
C ARG A 14 -5.59 -12.01 -7.10
N ALA A 15 -6.38 -12.46 -8.06
CA ALA A 15 -7.19 -11.54 -8.85
C ALA A 15 -8.22 -10.84 -7.95
N LEU A 16 -8.30 -9.53 -8.07
CA LEU A 16 -9.29 -8.69 -7.38
C LEU A 16 -10.20 -8.07 -8.44
N THR A 17 -11.51 -8.25 -8.29
CA THR A 17 -12.49 -7.71 -9.22
C THR A 17 -12.93 -6.32 -8.79
N VAL A 18 -13.40 -5.50 -9.74
CA VAL A 18 -13.92 -4.17 -9.42
C VAL A 18 -15.22 -4.25 -8.61
N ASP A 19 -16.00 -5.31 -8.78
CA ASP A 19 -17.22 -5.53 -8.00
C ASP A 19 -16.94 -5.79 -6.52
N GLU A 20 -15.85 -6.49 -6.19
CA GLU A 20 -15.38 -6.65 -4.81
C GLU A 20 -14.93 -5.32 -4.20
N LEU A 21 -14.21 -4.49 -4.96
CA LEU A 21 -13.81 -3.14 -4.51
C LEU A 21 -15.04 -2.28 -4.21
N LEU A 22 -16.04 -2.29 -5.09
CA LEU A 22 -17.30 -1.59 -4.90
C LEU A 22 -18.10 -2.12 -3.69
N ALA A 23 -18.04 -3.43 -3.43
CA ALA A 23 -18.66 -4.02 -2.26
C ALA A 23 -17.95 -3.62 -0.97
N ALA A 24 -16.61 -3.61 -0.96
CA ALA A 24 -15.80 -3.19 0.19
C ALA A 24 -15.98 -1.70 0.51
N ASP A 25 -16.03 -0.84 -0.51
CA ASP A 25 -16.32 0.60 -0.37
C ASP A 25 -17.71 0.81 0.27
N LYS A 26 -18.75 0.15 -0.24
CA LYS A 26 -20.10 0.20 0.33
C LYS A 26 -20.21 -0.36 1.74
N ALA A 27 -19.42 -1.39 2.05
CA ALA A 27 -19.36 -2.00 3.38
C ALA A 27 -18.54 -1.16 4.37
N GLY A 28 -17.81 -0.13 3.90
CA GLY A 28 -16.91 0.67 4.73
C GLY A 28 -15.67 -0.10 5.18
N THR A 29 -15.33 -1.21 4.52
CA THR A 29 -14.16 -2.05 4.85
C THR A 29 -12.93 -1.71 3.99
N LEU A 30 -13.06 -0.76 3.07
CA LEU A 30 -11.96 -0.28 2.23
C LEU A 30 -11.18 0.83 2.97
N GLU A 31 -10.10 0.45 3.65
CA GLU A 31 -9.32 1.37 4.49
C GLU A 31 -8.25 2.14 3.70
N GLU A 32 -7.44 1.44 2.91
CA GLU A 32 -6.30 2.01 2.18
C GLU A 32 -6.14 1.37 0.80
N VAL A 33 -5.71 2.16 -0.18
CA VAL A 33 -5.28 1.69 -1.50
C VAL A 33 -4.02 2.45 -1.89
N PHE A 34 -3.01 1.75 -2.37
CA PHE A 34 -1.76 2.35 -2.80
C PHE A 34 -1.11 1.56 -3.94
N GLY A 35 -0.43 2.27 -4.83
CA GLY A 35 0.47 1.70 -5.82
C GLY A 35 1.89 1.57 -5.27
N VAL A 36 2.61 0.53 -5.69
CA VAL A 36 4.01 0.31 -5.35
C VAL A 36 4.83 0.26 -6.64
N GLY A 37 5.98 0.92 -6.67
CA GLY A 37 6.86 0.92 -7.85
C GLY A 37 8.16 1.66 -7.60
N THR A 38 9.20 1.36 -8.38
CA THR A 38 10.56 1.88 -8.17
C THR A 38 10.63 3.40 -8.10
N ALA A 39 9.83 4.11 -8.89
CA ALA A 39 9.86 5.57 -8.97
C ALA A 39 9.22 6.27 -7.76
N ALA A 40 8.17 5.69 -7.18
CA ALA A 40 7.39 6.33 -6.12
C ALA A 40 7.53 5.64 -4.76
N VAL A 41 8.12 4.44 -4.71
CA VAL A 41 8.15 3.53 -3.57
C VAL A 41 6.72 3.12 -3.17
N ILE A 42 5.93 4.04 -2.63
CA ILE A 42 4.50 3.91 -2.35
C ILE A 42 3.79 5.20 -2.77
N SER A 43 2.69 5.06 -3.52
CA SER A 43 1.83 6.16 -3.93
C SER A 43 0.40 5.89 -3.45
N PRO A 44 -0.12 6.64 -2.46
CA PRO A 44 -1.48 6.47 -1.97
C PRO A 44 -2.51 6.90 -3.03
N ILE A 45 -3.64 6.19 -3.08
CA ILE A 45 -4.76 6.47 -3.97
C ILE A 45 -5.92 6.97 -3.12
N GLY A 46 -6.29 8.25 -3.29
CA GLY A 46 -7.41 8.86 -2.55
C GLY A 46 -8.78 8.73 -3.23
N GLU A 47 -8.81 8.47 -4.53
CA GLU A 47 -10.07 8.35 -5.29
C GLU A 47 -9.91 7.33 -6.42
N LEU A 48 -10.93 6.51 -6.64
CA LEU A 48 -10.98 5.54 -7.73
C LEU A 48 -12.29 5.71 -8.50
N VAL A 49 -12.20 5.95 -9.81
CA VAL A 49 -13.37 6.23 -10.67
C VAL A 49 -13.55 5.09 -11.66
N TYR A 50 -14.71 4.45 -11.63
CA TYR A 50 -15.05 3.36 -12.53
C TYR A 50 -16.50 3.45 -13.03
N LYS A 51 -16.70 3.46 -14.35
CA LYS A 51 -18.03 3.56 -15.00
C LYS A 51 -18.92 4.68 -14.44
N GLY A 52 -18.33 5.84 -14.15
CA GLY A 52 -19.03 6.99 -13.58
C GLY A 52 -19.32 6.91 -12.08
N ARG A 53 -18.95 5.82 -11.40
CA ARG A 53 -18.96 5.72 -9.93
C ARG A 53 -17.62 6.19 -9.38
N ARG A 54 -17.69 7.04 -8.36
CA ARG A 54 -16.56 7.55 -7.59
C ARG A 54 -16.53 6.82 -6.25
N MET A 55 -15.42 6.17 -5.95
CA MET A 55 -15.11 5.57 -4.65
C MET A 55 -14.06 6.44 -3.97
N GLU A 56 -14.34 6.87 -2.74
CA GLU A 56 -13.41 7.67 -1.95
C GLU A 56 -12.71 6.75 -0.95
N VAL A 57 -11.39 6.62 -1.09
CA VAL A 57 -10.60 5.69 -0.29
C VAL A 57 -10.09 6.39 0.96
N GLY A 58 -10.27 5.78 2.13
CA GLY A 58 -9.68 6.25 3.39
C GLY A 58 -10.34 7.51 3.99
N GLY A 59 -11.50 7.94 3.48
CA GLY A 59 -12.31 9.05 4.02
C GLY A 59 -11.71 10.46 3.89
N ASP A 60 -10.41 10.58 3.64
CA ASP A 60 -9.69 11.84 3.44
C ASP A 60 -8.71 11.69 2.26
N LYS A 61 -9.00 12.40 1.16
CA LYS A 61 -8.23 12.36 -0.10
C LYS A 61 -6.76 12.76 0.05
N THR A 62 -6.39 13.34 1.18
CA THR A 62 -5.05 13.90 1.42
C THR A 62 -4.18 13.08 2.36
N LYS A 63 -4.74 12.04 3.00
CA LYS A 63 -4.01 11.26 4.01
C LYS A 63 -3.52 9.94 3.47
N THR A 64 -2.20 9.77 3.52
CA THR A 64 -1.56 8.46 3.43
C THR A 64 -2.01 7.62 4.62
N GLY A 65 -2.53 6.44 4.36
CA GLY A 65 -2.94 5.54 5.43
C GLY A 65 -1.75 5.05 6.29
N PRO A 66 -1.98 4.71 7.56
CA PRO A 66 -0.92 4.28 8.48
C PRO A 66 -0.10 3.09 7.97
N LEU A 67 -0.69 2.11 7.28
CA LEU A 67 0.05 0.96 6.77
C LEU A 67 0.92 1.37 5.58
N SER A 68 0.37 2.14 4.65
CA SER A 68 1.08 2.70 3.51
C SER A 68 2.33 3.49 3.94
N GLN A 69 2.18 4.40 4.90
CA GLN A 69 3.31 5.20 5.41
C GLN A 69 4.36 4.32 6.09
N LYS A 70 3.93 3.34 6.89
CA LYS A 70 4.84 2.44 7.59
C LYS A 70 5.71 1.63 6.63
N ILE A 71 5.14 1.11 5.55
CA ILE A 71 5.90 0.35 4.53
C ILE A 71 6.87 1.29 3.81
N TYR A 72 6.47 2.52 3.51
CA TYR A 72 7.33 3.52 2.86
C TYR A 72 8.55 3.83 3.73
N ASP A 73 8.34 4.10 5.02
CA ASP A 73 9.40 4.43 5.98
C ASP A 73 10.37 3.25 6.17
N GLU A 74 9.86 2.02 6.18
CA GLU A 74 10.69 0.83 6.29
C GLU A 74 11.55 0.63 5.03
N LEU A 75 10.93 0.70 3.85
CA LEU A 75 11.63 0.44 2.58
C LEU A 75 12.67 1.53 2.27
N THR A 76 12.31 2.80 2.45
CA THR A 76 13.27 3.92 2.29
C THR A 76 14.33 3.91 3.39
N GLY A 77 13.96 3.48 4.61
CA GLY A 77 14.89 3.28 5.71
C GLY A 77 15.97 2.25 5.38
N ILE A 78 15.60 1.13 4.75
CA ILE A 78 16.54 0.11 4.28
C ILE A 78 17.40 0.68 3.14
N GLN A 79 16.80 1.32 2.14
CA GLN A 79 17.51 1.90 0.98
C GLN A 79 18.58 2.92 1.38
N TRP A 80 18.31 3.75 2.40
CA TRP A 80 19.25 4.76 2.89
C TRP A 80 20.17 4.26 4.01
N GLY A 81 20.10 2.97 4.37
CA GLY A 81 20.91 2.39 5.45
C GLY A 81 20.57 2.91 6.85
N LYS A 82 19.40 3.54 7.03
CA LYS A 82 18.87 3.97 8.35
C LYS A 82 18.26 2.81 9.13
N ARG A 83 17.84 1.76 8.44
CA ARG A 83 17.30 0.51 9.00
C ARG A 83 18.22 -0.65 8.61
N PRO A 84 18.36 -1.68 9.47
CA PRO A 84 19.09 -2.89 9.11
C PRO A 84 18.38 -3.60 7.95
N ASP A 85 19.16 -3.97 6.94
CA ASP A 85 18.67 -4.74 5.80
C ASP A 85 18.54 -6.22 6.16
N LYS A 86 17.39 -6.61 6.72
CA LYS A 86 17.09 -8.00 7.07
C LYS A 86 16.96 -8.93 5.86
N PHE A 87 16.71 -8.38 4.67
CA PHE A 87 16.37 -9.15 3.48
C PHE A 87 17.51 -9.24 2.47
N SER A 88 18.67 -8.63 2.76
CA SER A 88 19.83 -8.57 1.87
C SER A 88 19.49 -7.96 0.50
N TRP A 89 18.73 -6.86 0.48
CA TRP A 89 18.35 -6.11 -0.72
C TRP A 89 19.35 -5.04 -1.15
N THR A 90 20.18 -4.57 -0.23
CA THR A 90 21.16 -3.51 -0.46
C THR A 90 22.51 -4.11 -0.79
N VAL A 91 23.20 -3.51 -1.75
CA VAL A 91 24.56 -3.89 -2.15
C VAL A 91 25.43 -2.64 -2.04
N LYS A 92 26.59 -2.77 -1.39
CA LYS A 92 27.58 -1.70 -1.34
C LYS A 92 28.22 -1.55 -2.72
N VAL A 93 28.10 -0.36 -3.30
CA VAL A 93 28.76 0.07 -4.53
C VAL A 93 30.04 0.85 -4.22
#